data_AF-A0A432P3Q0-F1
#
_entry.id   AF-A0A432P3Q0-F1
#
_cell.length_a   1.000
_cell.length_b   1.000
_cell.length_c   1.000
_cell.angle_alpha   90.00
_cell.angle_beta   90.00
_cell.angle_gamma   90.00
#
_symmetry.space_group_name_H-M   'P 1'
#
loop_
_entity.id
_entity.type
_entity.pdbx_description
1 polymer ?
#
loop_
_entity_poly.entity_id
_entity_poly.type
_entity_poly.pdbx_seq_one_letter_code
_entity_poly.pdbx_strand_id
1 'polypeptide(L)'
;MVRYLIYLPANLVFVWLSYLLSPLLAGLSLVTGPRLPGSLQWFSTLDVDLDGGISQGVKGYRADLTGWRLWWQRTCWICRNPAHGWQSELLGMPAFGTIIAQQWISEDPKQEFYLLQTARGAGFFCFKRDQPLFGKVHLKIWLGWVNKAYDGRNHHYAFQIAPKRS
;
A
#
# COMPACT_ATOMS: atom_id res chain seq x y z
N MET A 1 19.09 -0.28 -4.91
CA MET A 1 18.99 1.20 -4.79
C MET A 1 18.74 1.94 -6.10
N VAL A 2 19.52 1.77 -7.18
CA VAL A 2 19.28 2.50 -8.45
C VAL A 2 17.87 2.28 -9.01
N ARG A 3 17.37 1.05 -8.93
CA ARG A 3 15.99 0.69 -9.29
C ARG A 3 14.95 1.53 -8.55
N TYR A 4 15.16 1.82 -7.26
CA TYR A 4 14.28 2.69 -6.44
C TYR A 4 14.20 4.10 -7.02
N LEU A 5 15.36 4.70 -7.30
CA LEU A 5 15.44 6.07 -7.79
C LEU A 5 14.81 6.23 -9.19
N ILE A 6 14.96 5.22 -10.04
CA ILE A 6 14.37 5.19 -11.38
C ILE A 6 12.83 5.09 -11.30
N TYR A 7 12.30 4.26 -10.40
CA TYR A 7 10.85 4.06 -10.31
C TYR A 7 10.13 5.05 -9.41
N LEU A 8 10.84 5.83 -8.60
CA LEU A 8 10.24 6.82 -7.71
C LEU A 8 9.37 7.84 -8.48
N PRO A 9 9.82 8.46 -9.59
CA PRO A 9 8.96 9.37 -10.36
C PRO A 9 7.70 8.69 -10.89
N ALA A 10 7.81 7.49 -11.46
CA ALA A 10 6.66 6.74 -11.96
C ALA A 10 5.68 6.38 -10.82
N ASN A 11 6.20 5.94 -9.67
CA ASN A 11 5.39 5.66 -8.49
C ASN A 11 4.64 6.92 -8.01
N LEU A 12 5.31 8.07 -7.96
CA LEU A 12 4.67 9.33 -7.55
C LEU A 12 3.53 9.71 -8.50
N VAL A 13 3.70 9.52 -9.81
CA VAL A 13 2.64 9.74 -10.80
C VAL A 13 1.45 8.82 -10.54
N PHE A 14 1.68 7.52 -10.32
CA PHE A 14 0.61 6.56 -10.04
C PHE A 14 -0.10 6.82 -8.70
N VAL A 15 0.65 7.24 -7.67
CA VAL A 15 0.08 7.65 -6.39
C VAL A 15 -0.80 8.88 -6.56
N TRP A 16 -0.33 9.89 -7.30
CA TRP A 16 -1.12 11.08 -7.59
C TRP A 16 -2.38 10.76 -8.41
N LEU A 17 -2.25 9.93 -9.45
CA LEU A 17 -3.38 9.42 -10.24
C LEU A 17 -4.37 8.65 -9.36
N SER A 18 -3.91 7.89 -8.37
CA SER A 18 -4.80 7.17 -7.45
C SER A 18 -5.69 8.13 -6.68
N TYR A 19 -5.13 9.23 -6.16
CA TYR A 19 -5.92 10.25 -5.48
C TYR A 19 -6.91 10.93 -6.43
N LEU A 20 -6.43 11.34 -7.60
CA LEU A 20 -7.24 12.03 -8.61
C LEU A 20 -8.42 11.16 -9.11
N LEU A 21 -8.16 9.90 -9.40
CA LEU A 21 -9.12 8.98 -10.00
C LEU A 21 -9.97 8.23 -8.98
N SER A 22 -9.62 8.28 -7.68
CA SER A 22 -10.33 7.54 -6.62
C SER A 22 -11.85 7.66 -6.63
N PRO A 23 -12.48 8.83 -6.89
CA PRO A 23 -13.94 8.92 -6.87
C PRO A 23 -14.56 8.26 -8.11
N LEU A 24 -13.90 8.36 -9.27
CA LEU A 24 -14.34 7.71 -10.51
C LEU A 24 -14.21 6.19 -10.42
N LEU A 25 -13.08 5.68 -9.93
CA LEU A 25 -12.83 4.25 -9.75
C LEU A 25 -13.79 3.63 -8.73
N ALA A 26 -14.08 4.34 -7.63
CA ALA A 26 -15.10 3.93 -6.67
C ALA A 26 -16.49 3.89 -7.33
N GLY A 27 -16.83 4.86 -8.17
CA GLY A 27 -18.08 4.88 -8.94
C GLY A 27 -18.21 3.67 -9.86
N LEU A 28 -17.15 3.35 -10.62
CA LEU A 28 -17.10 2.17 -11.47
C LEU A 28 -17.35 0.88 -10.66
N SER A 29 -16.73 0.76 -9.50
CA SER A 29 -16.87 -0.41 -8.63
C SER A 29 -18.31 -0.63 -8.12
N LEU A 30 -19.13 0.42 -8.04
CA LEU A 30 -20.54 0.25 -7.67
C LEU A 30 -21.32 -0.50 -8.76
N VAL A 31 -20.85 -0.44 -10.01
CA VAL A 31 -21.47 -1.09 -11.16
C VAL A 31 -20.81 -2.44 -11.46
N THR A 32 -19.48 -2.51 -11.39
CA THR A 32 -18.71 -3.72 -11.76
C THR A 32 -18.41 -4.65 -10.59
N GLY A 33 -18.79 -4.26 -9.37
CA GLY A 33 -18.44 -4.98 -8.14
C GLY A 33 -17.18 -4.43 -7.44
N PRO A 34 -16.87 -4.94 -6.23
CA PRO A 34 -15.85 -4.36 -5.36
C PRO A 34 -14.41 -4.50 -5.87
N ARG A 35 -14.16 -5.35 -6.88
CA ARG A 35 -12.85 -5.48 -7.53
C ARG A 35 -12.84 -4.68 -8.84
N LEU A 36 -11.76 -3.93 -9.05
CA LEU A 36 -11.59 -3.16 -10.27
C LEU A 36 -11.18 -4.10 -11.41
N PRO A 37 -11.72 -3.93 -12.63
CA PRO A 37 -11.39 -4.81 -13.74
C PRO A 37 -10.02 -4.49 -14.36
N GLY A 38 -9.32 -5.54 -14.81
CA GLY A 38 -8.13 -5.43 -15.64
C GLY A 38 -7.02 -4.55 -15.03
N SER A 39 -6.46 -3.65 -15.83
CA SER A 39 -5.36 -2.76 -15.43
C SER A 39 -5.77 -1.74 -14.35
N LEU A 40 -7.07 -1.53 -14.09
CA LEU A 40 -7.51 -0.65 -13.00
C LEU A 40 -7.19 -1.25 -11.62
N GLN A 41 -6.91 -2.55 -11.56
CA GLN A 41 -6.46 -3.21 -10.34
C GLN A 41 -5.11 -2.67 -9.84
N TRP A 42 -4.35 -1.97 -10.70
CA TRP A 42 -3.16 -1.22 -10.27
C TRP A 42 -3.45 -0.15 -9.21
N PHE A 43 -4.69 0.34 -9.14
CA PHE A 43 -5.14 1.37 -8.19
C PHE A 43 -5.84 0.79 -6.96
N SER A 44 -5.91 -0.54 -6.81
CA SER A 44 -6.54 -1.22 -5.68
C SER A 44 -5.57 -2.20 -5.02
N THR A 45 -5.95 -2.67 -3.84
CA THR A 45 -5.26 -3.72 -3.10
C THR A 45 -5.40 -5.06 -3.83
N LEU A 46 -4.41 -5.95 -3.70
CA LEU A 46 -4.41 -7.27 -4.38
C LEU A 46 -4.90 -8.40 -3.49
N ASP A 47 -4.74 -8.24 -2.19
CA ASP A 47 -5.16 -9.20 -1.15
C ASP A 47 -6.64 -9.05 -0.78
N VAL A 48 -7.17 -7.83 -0.87
CA VAL A 48 -8.56 -7.50 -0.57
C VAL A 48 -9.13 -6.57 -1.64
N ASP A 49 -10.45 -6.58 -1.79
CA ASP A 49 -11.15 -5.70 -2.71
C ASP A 49 -11.35 -4.29 -2.11
N LEU A 50 -12.13 -3.42 -2.78
CA LEU A 50 -12.36 -2.05 -2.31
C LEU A 50 -13.15 -1.95 -0.99
N ASP A 51 -13.74 -3.06 -0.55
CA ASP A 51 -14.44 -3.20 0.73
C ASP A 51 -13.51 -3.77 1.82
N GLY A 52 -12.22 -3.96 1.51
CA GLY A 52 -11.22 -4.56 2.40
C GLY A 52 -11.05 -3.89 3.77
N GLY A 53 -11.43 -2.61 3.91
CA GLY A 53 -11.42 -1.96 5.22
C GLY A 53 -12.39 -2.59 6.22
N ILE A 54 -13.46 -3.24 5.74
CA ILE A 54 -14.40 -4.00 6.57
C ILE A 54 -13.73 -5.25 7.12
N SER A 55 -13.17 -6.08 6.23
CA SER A 55 -12.51 -7.35 6.62
C SER A 55 -11.26 -7.12 7.46
N GLN A 56 -10.58 -5.98 7.27
CA GLN A 56 -9.42 -5.57 8.05
C GLN A 56 -9.77 -4.81 9.34
N GLY A 57 -11.05 -4.64 9.67
CA GLY A 57 -11.48 -3.96 10.90
C GLY A 57 -11.03 -2.50 10.98
N VAL A 58 -10.87 -1.83 9.84
CA VAL A 58 -10.45 -0.43 9.78
C VAL A 58 -11.57 0.45 10.33
N LYS A 59 -11.26 1.21 11.39
CA LYS A 59 -12.21 2.11 12.03
C LYS A 59 -12.91 3.01 11.01
N GLY A 60 -14.25 3.01 11.05
CA GLY A 60 -15.10 3.81 10.17
C GLY A 60 -15.62 3.06 8.93
N TYR A 61 -15.09 1.87 8.64
CA TYR A 61 -15.60 1.02 7.56
C TYR A 61 -16.76 0.16 8.05
N ARG A 62 -17.80 0.03 7.22
CA ARG A 62 -19.07 -0.64 7.56
C ARG A 62 -19.57 -1.51 6.41
N ALA A 63 -20.11 -2.68 6.74
CA ALA A 63 -20.62 -3.66 5.77
C ALA A 63 -22.00 -3.32 5.20
N ASP A 64 -22.79 -2.50 5.89
CA ASP A 64 -24.18 -2.21 5.59
C ASP A 64 -24.38 -0.93 4.75
N LEU A 65 -23.33 -0.42 4.12
CA LEU A 65 -23.39 0.81 3.33
C LEU A 65 -23.80 0.54 1.88
N THR A 66 -24.56 1.47 1.30
CA THR A 66 -24.96 1.46 -0.11
C THR A 66 -24.87 2.87 -0.73
N GLY A 67 -24.99 2.96 -2.05
CA GLY A 67 -25.04 4.21 -2.80
C GLY A 67 -23.86 5.14 -2.51
N TRP A 68 -24.15 6.41 -2.22
CA TRP A 68 -23.13 7.44 -1.95
C TRP A 68 -22.21 7.11 -0.77
N ARG A 69 -22.72 6.44 0.27
CA ARG A 69 -21.92 6.09 1.45
C ARG A 69 -20.90 5.00 1.13
N LEU A 70 -21.33 3.99 0.37
CA LEU A 70 -20.42 2.94 -0.10
C LEU A 70 -19.40 3.49 -1.09
N TRP A 71 -19.85 4.35 -2.02
CA TRP A 71 -18.96 5.07 -2.93
C TRP A 71 -17.85 5.79 -2.18
N TRP A 72 -18.21 6.61 -1.18
CA TRP A 72 -17.25 7.37 -0.39
C TRP A 72 -16.28 6.48 0.38
N GLN A 73 -16.77 5.37 0.95
CA GLN A 73 -15.94 4.39 1.63
C GLN A 73 -14.88 3.79 0.68
N ARG A 74 -15.28 3.39 -0.52
CA ARG A 74 -14.36 2.85 -1.53
C ARG A 74 -13.40 3.91 -2.08
N THR A 75 -13.84 5.16 -2.23
CA THR A 75 -12.96 6.30 -2.53
C THR A 75 -11.89 6.45 -1.45
N CYS A 76 -12.29 6.43 -0.17
CA CYS A 76 -11.36 6.49 0.95
C CYS A 76 -10.40 5.29 0.98
N TRP A 77 -10.85 4.11 0.55
CA TRP A 77 -10.03 2.91 0.48
C TRP A 77 -8.90 3.04 -0.53
N ILE A 78 -9.21 3.51 -1.74
CA ILE A 78 -8.22 3.78 -2.79
C ILE A 78 -7.23 4.83 -2.30
N CYS A 79 -7.71 5.93 -1.70
CA CYS A 79 -6.83 6.95 -1.11
C CYS A 79 -5.98 6.43 0.06
N ARG A 80 -6.46 5.44 0.80
CA ARG A 80 -5.69 4.82 1.88
C ARG A 80 -4.55 3.94 1.35
N ASN A 81 -4.73 3.34 0.17
CA ASN A 81 -3.81 2.40 -0.46
C ASN A 81 -3.50 2.80 -1.92
N PRO A 82 -2.94 4.01 -2.14
CA PRO A 82 -2.77 4.53 -3.49
C PRO A 82 -1.77 3.68 -4.28
N ALA A 83 -2.13 3.33 -5.51
CA ALA A 83 -1.32 2.56 -6.44
C ALA A 83 -0.85 1.19 -5.90
N HIS A 84 -1.59 0.59 -4.97
CA HIS A 84 -1.13 -0.61 -4.26
C HIS A 84 -0.86 -1.80 -5.20
N GLY A 85 -1.71 -2.01 -6.21
CA GLY A 85 -1.51 -3.05 -7.23
C GLY A 85 -0.25 -2.79 -8.05
N TRP A 86 -0.09 -1.57 -8.58
CA TRP A 86 1.11 -1.14 -9.31
C TRP A 86 2.39 -1.37 -8.50
N GLN A 87 2.36 -0.98 -7.23
CA GLN A 87 3.46 -1.10 -6.29
C GLN A 87 3.83 -2.56 -5.99
N SER A 88 2.86 -3.46 -6.00
CA SER A 88 3.09 -4.89 -5.74
C SER A 88 3.53 -5.63 -7.00
N GLU A 89 2.84 -5.44 -8.12
CA GLU A 89 3.07 -6.25 -9.33
C GLU A 89 4.32 -5.81 -10.10
N LEU A 90 4.54 -4.50 -10.24
CA LEU A 90 5.59 -3.97 -11.12
C LEU A 90 6.81 -3.45 -10.35
N LEU A 91 6.56 -2.80 -9.22
CA LEU A 91 7.64 -2.33 -8.35
C LEU A 91 8.04 -3.36 -7.29
N GLY A 92 7.22 -4.38 -7.09
CA GLY A 92 7.51 -5.44 -6.14
C GLY A 92 8.77 -6.20 -6.49
N MET A 93 9.35 -6.78 -5.45
CA MET A 93 10.56 -7.61 -5.54
C MET A 93 10.16 -9.06 -5.32
N PRO A 94 10.68 -10.03 -6.10
CA PRO A 94 10.36 -11.44 -5.89
C PRO A 94 10.57 -11.86 -4.43
N ALA A 95 9.55 -12.46 -3.82
CA ALA A 95 9.64 -12.97 -2.46
C ALA A 95 10.46 -14.27 -2.40
N PHE A 96 10.44 -15.05 -3.48
CA PHE A 96 11.17 -16.30 -3.56
C PHE A 96 12.69 -16.07 -3.53
N GLY A 97 13.37 -16.77 -2.63
CA GLY A 97 14.83 -16.72 -2.49
C GLY A 97 15.33 -15.40 -1.88
N THR A 98 14.50 -14.64 -1.19
CA THR A 98 14.92 -13.41 -0.47
C THR A 98 15.36 -13.73 0.95
N ILE A 99 16.49 -13.17 1.36
CA ILE A 99 17.06 -13.25 2.70
C ILE A 99 16.98 -11.85 3.33
N ILE A 100 16.55 -11.77 4.58
CA ILE A 100 16.61 -10.53 5.37
C ILE A 100 18.03 -10.46 5.94
N ALA A 101 18.85 -9.57 5.39
CA ALA A 101 20.27 -9.49 5.73
C ALA A 101 20.52 -8.74 7.05
N GLN A 102 19.62 -7.84 7.45
CA GLN A 102 19.79 -7.01 8.65
C GLN A 102 18.46 -6.35 9.05
N GLN A 103 17.87 -6.69 10.21
CA GLN A 103 16.72 -5.97 10.79
C GLN A 103 17.17 -5.24 12.06
N TRP A 104 17.38 -3.92 12.01
CA TRP A 104 17.99 -3.19 13.13
C TRP A 104 17.45 -1.76 13.24
N ILE A 105 16.36 -1.54 14.01
CA ILE A 105 16.06 -0.30 14.78
C ILE A 105 15.22 -0.62 16.03
N SER A 106 14.20 -1.49 15.92
CA SER A 106 13.27 -1.81 17.02
C SER A 106 12.58 -3.16 16.78
N GLU A 107 12.12 -3.81 17.85
CA GLU A 107 11.16 -4.93 17.79
C GLU A 107 9.73 -4.45 17.51
N ASP A 108 9.47 -3.14 17.63
CA ASP A 108 8.18 -2.54 17.30
C ASP A 108 7.96 -2.58 15.77
N PRO A 109 6.93 -3.28 15.26
CA PRO A 109 6.66 -3.39 13.83
C PRO A 109 6.27 -2.06 13.16
N LYS A 110 6.04 -1.00 13.95
CA LYS A 110 5.81 0.36 13.48
C LYS A 110 7.11 1.17 13.31
N GLN A 111 8.24 0.62 13.73
CA GLN A 111 9.54 1.26 13.75
C GLN A 111 10.63 0.30 13.27
N GLU A 112 10.64 0.03 11.98
CA GLU A 112 11.53 -0.96 11.39
C GLU A 112 12.46 -0.29 10.39
N PHE A 113 13.75 -0.63 10.43
CA PHE A 113 14.59 -0.54 9.26
C PHE A 113 15.24 -1.88 9.04
N TYR A 114 15.13 -2.38 7.81
CA TYR A 114 15.80 -3.61 7.45
C TYR A 114 16.24 -3.61 5.99
N LEU A 115 17.23 -4.44 5.72
CA LEU A 115 17.75 -4.71 4.40
C LEU A 115 17.34 -6.13 3.96
N LEU A 116 16.80 -6.21 2.74
CA LEU A 116 16.51 -7.46 2.06
C LEU A 116 17.54 -7.67 0.96
N GLN A 117 17.91 -8.92 0.72
CA GLN A 117 18.76 -9.30 -0.40
C GLN A 117 18.16 -10.51 -1.13
N THR A 118 18.06 -10.45 -2.46
CA THR A 118 17.70 -11.66 -3.23
C THR A 118 18.85 -12.66 -3.21
N ALA A 119 18.57 -13.92 -3.54
CA ALA A 119 19.56 -14.96 -3.81
C ALA A 119 20.58 -14.56 -4.90
N ARG A 120 20.26 -13.58 -5.75
CA ARG A 120 21.16 -13.03 -6.79
C ARG A 120 21.96 -11.82 -6.32
N GLY A 121 21.95 -11.51 -5.02
CA GLY A 121 22.73 -10.43 -4.41
C GLY A 121 22.11 -9.03 -4.54
N ALA A 122 20.91 -8.87 -5.10
CA ALA A 122 20.27 -7.56 -5.25
C ALA A 122 19.72 -7.07 -3.90
N GLY A 123 20.21 -5.93 -3.43
CA GLY A 123 19.82 -5.33 -2.15
C GLY A 123 18.67 -4.33 -2.23
N PHE A 124 17.81 -4.38 -1.21
CA PHE A 124 16.63 -3.56 -1.01
C PHE A 124 16.53 -3.15 0.46
N PHE A 125 15.72 -2.15 0.75
CA PHE A 125 15.50 -1.68 2.11
C PHE A 125 14.02 -1.50 2.38
N CYS A 126 13.66 -1.50 3.65
CA CYS A 126 12.42 -0.91 4.13
C CYS A 126 12.74 0.00 5.29
N PHE A 127 12.07 1.13 5.33
CA PHE A 127 12.02 2.04 6.46
C PHE A 127 10.58 2.27 6.83
N LYS A 128 10.20 1.93 8.06
CA LYS A 128 8.89 2.18 8.66
C LYS A 128 9.09 3.01 9.91
N ARG A 129 8.34 4.10 9.99
CA ARG A 129 8.31 4.98 11.16
C ARG A 129 6.92 5.57 11.32
N ASP A 130 6.26 5.23 12.41
CA ASP A 130 5.09 5.96 12.87
C ASP A 130 5.58 7.05 13.83
N GLN A 131 5.82 8.26 13.31
CA GLN A 131 6.34 9.38 14.09
C GLN A 131 5.19 10.07 14.84
N PRO A 132 5.17 10.06 16.18
CA PRO A 132 4.15 10.80 16.94
C PRO A 132 4.18 12.28 16.58
N LEU A 133 2.99 12.86 16.39
CA LEU A 133 2.78 14.31 16.28
C LEU A 133 2.09 14.79 17.56
N PHE A 134 0.98 15.53 17.44
CA PHE A 134 0.21 16.05 18.57
C PHE A 134 -1.04 15.22 18.86
N GLY A 135 -1.33 15.03 20.14
CA GLY A 135 -2.51 14.29 20.60
C GLY A 135 -2.49 12.82 20.15
N LYS A 136 -3.58 12.36 19.52
CA LYS A 136 -3.69 11.00 18.97
C LYS A 136 -3.28 10.91 17.50
N VAL A 137 -2.49 11.85 16.98
CA VAL A 137 -2.08 11.87 15.57
C VAL A 137 -0.61 11.48 15.45
N HIS A 138 -0.30 10.64 14.48
CA HIS A 138 1.06 10.30 14.08
C HIS A 138 1.23 10.42 12.57
N LEU A 139 2.45 10.71 12.12
CA LEU A 139 2.82 10.65 10.71
C LEU A 139 3.35 9.26 10.41
N LYS A 140 2.63 8.51 9.58
CA LYS A 140 3.09 7.22 9.07
C LYS A 140 4.04 7.44 7.91
N ILE A 141 5.26 6.93 8.00
CA ILE A 141 6.32 7.03 6.99
C ILE A 141 6.83 5.62 6.68
N TRP A 142 6.34 5.04 5.60
CA TRP A 142 6.77 3.73 5.12
C TRP A 142 7.36 3.87 3.72
N LEU A 143 8.62 3.51 3.56
CA LEU A 143 9.41 3.68 2.34
C LEU A 143 10.18 2.40 2.03
N GLY A 144 10.09 1.90 0.81
CA GLY A 144 10.84 0.73 0.34
C GLY A 144 10.01 -0.55 0.33
N TRP A 145 10.63 -1.71 0.46
CA TRP A 145 9.98 -3.01 0.24
C TRP A 145 9.59 -3.68 1.54
N VAL A 146 8.28 -3.80 1.78
CA VAL A 146 7.79 -4.50 2.97
C VAL A 146 8.04 -6.01 2.85
N ASN A 147 8.42 -6.68 3.93
CA ASN A 147 8.58 -8.12 3.99
C ASN A 147 7.21 -8.82 4.03
N LYS A 148 6.38 -8.54 3.02
CA LYS A 148 5.04 -9.09 2.84
C LYS A 148 4.71 -9.14 1.36
N ALA A 149 4.29 -10.32 0.90
CA ALA A 149 3.86 -10.56 -0.47
C ALA A 149 2.33 -10.54 -0.56
N TYR A 150 1.75 -9.37 -0.80
CA TYR A 150 0.28 -9.20 -0.88
C TYR A 150 -0.33 -9.85 -2.11
N ASP A 151 0.44 -9.97 -3.19
CA ASP A 151 0.11 -10.71 -4.41
C ASP A 151 0.53 -12.18 -4.34
N GLY A 152 1.10 -12.62 -3.21
CA GLY A 152 1.69 -13.95 -3.02
C GLY A 152 2.99 -14.20 -3.79
N ARG A 153 3.54 -13.19 -4.50
CA ARG A 153 4.70 -13.35 -5.40
C ARG A 153 5.83 -12.40 -5.08
N ASN A 154 5.51 -11.14 -4.75
CA ASN A 154 6.46 -10.07 -4.62
C ASN A 154 6.31 -9.34 -3.27
N HIS A 155 7.43 -9.09 -2.59
CA HIS A 155 7.51 -8.09 -1.54
C HIS A 155 7.00 -6.75 -2.06
N HIS A 156 5.96 -6.24 -1.41
CA HIS A 156 5.29 -5.02 -1.85
C HIS A 156 6.16 -3.78 -1.64
N TYR A 157 6.17 -2.89 -2.63
CA TYR A 157 6.81 -1.60 -2.51
C TYR A 157 5.90 -0.60 -1.78
N ALA A 158 6.18 -0.32 -0.51
CA ALA A 158 5.46 0.68 0.26
C ALA A 158 5.98 2.09 -0.01
N PHE A 159 5.07 2.98 -0.39
CA PHE A 159 5.25 4.43 -0.32
C PHE A 159 4.04 5.04 0.40
N GLN A 160 4.13 5.17 1.72
CA GLN A 160 3.09 5.78 2.54
C GLN A 160 3.67 6.92 3.36
N ILE A 161 3.22 8.13 3.07
CA ILE A 161 3.48 9.32 3.87
C ILE A 161 2.12 9.94 4.15
N ALA A 162 1.56 9.70 5.33
CA ALA A 162 0.22 10.19 5.65
C ALA A 162 0.02 10.38 7.16
N PRO A 163 -0.71 11.44 7.58
CA PRO A 163 -1.18 11.54 8.94
C PRO A 163 -2.20 10.44 9.22
N LYS A 164 -2.11 9.83 10.40
CA LYS A 164 -2.99 8.78 10.89
C LYS A 164 -3.38 9.09 12.33
N ARG A 165 -4.54 8.59 12.75
CA ARG A 165 -5.05 8.74 14.12
C ARG A 165 -4.96 7.40 14.84
N SER A 166 -4.34 7.40 16.02
CA SER A 166 -4.20 6.27 16.95
C SER A 166 -5.48 6.03 17.75
#